data_AF-A0A350IJS3-F1
#
_entry.id   AF-A0A350IJS3-F1
#
_cell.length_a   1.000
_cell.length_b   1.000
_cell.length_c   1.000
_cell.angle_alpha   90.00
_cell.angle_beta   90.00
_cell.angle_gamma   90.00
#
_symmetry.space_group_name_H-M   'P 1'
#
loop_
_entity.id
_entity.type
_entity.pdbx_description
1 polymer ?
#
loop_
_entity_poly.entity_id
_entity_poly.type
_entity_poly.pdbx_seq_one_letter_code
_entity_poly.pdbx_strand_id
1 'polypeptide(L)'
;MNILIASTEATPIAKAGGLGDMVSFLAKEWKALGHNPIIVLPKYGFIDINKYGFRNTFKTLIVQMGYWNEYASLWEGKLPNSEVPVYLIEHDIYFNREGIYGGPIEYSDNDRRFIFLSKAIFEVARAIGFSPDIIHSNDYHTAFSMAFL
;
A
#
# COMPACT_ATOMS: atom_id res chain seq x y z
N MET A 1 -7.88 8.01 -16.40
CA MET A 1 -7.85 8.47 -15.00
C MET A 1 -6.65 7.86 -14.29
N ASN A 2 -6.02 8.62 -13.40
CA ASN A 2 -5.04 8.17 -12.43
C ASN A 2 -5.78 7.62 -11.21
N ILE A 3 -5.57 6.34 -10.89
CA ILE A 3 -6.28 5.66 -9.80
C ILE A 3 -5.26 5.17 -8.79
N LEU A 4 -5.31 5.67 -7.56
CA LEU A 4 -4.51 5.17 -6.45
C LEU A 4 -5.32 4.13 -5.68
N ILE A 5 -4.90 2.88 -5.73
CA ILE A 5 -5.56 1.77 -5.03
C ILE A 5 -4.83 1.55 -3.71
N ALA A 6 -5.45 1.95 -2.60
CA ALA A 6 -4.92 1.74 -1.26
C ALA A 6 -5.46 0.42 -0.72
N SER A 7 -4.57 -0.49 -0.31
CA SER A 7 -4.98 -1.81 0.20
C SER A 7 -3.97 -2.36 1.21
N THR A 8 -4.43 -3.30 2.04
CA THR A 8 -3.60 -4.16 2.88
C THR A 8 -3.19 -5.46 2.18
N GLU A 9 -3.85 -5.82 1.08
CA GLU A 9 -3.62 -7.06 0.33
C GLU A 9 -3.53 -6.80 -1.19
N ALA A 10 -2.66 -7.54 -1.86
CA ALA A 10 -2.58 -7.67 -3.31
C ALA A 10 -1.89 -8.99 -3.70
N THR A 11 -2.62 -9.90 -4.34
CA THR A 11 -2.10 -11.19 -4.82
C THR A 11 -1.11 -11.04 -5.99
N PRO A 12 0.03 -11.74 -6.01
CA PRO A 12 0.52 -12.72 -5.02
C PRO A 12 1.52 -12.11 -4.02
N ILE A 13 1.61 -10.79 -3.92
CA ILE A 13 2.62 -10.08 -3.12
C ILE A 13 2.31 -10.21 -1.63
N ALA A 14 1.09 -9.86 -1.22
CA ALA A 14 0.60 -10.01 0.15
C ALA A 14 -0.87 -10.43 0.11
N LYS A 15 -1.17 -11.61 0.65
CA LYS A 15 -2.52 -12.20 0.61
C LYS A 15 -2.86 -12.83 1.94
N ALA A 16 -4.04 -12.50 2.46
CA ALA A 16 -4.68 -13.16 3.59
C ALA A 16 -6.04 -13.75 3.21
N GLY A 17 -6.78 -13.13 2.29
CA GLY A 17 -8.10 -13.57 1.85
C GLY A 17 -8.43 -13.19 0.40
N GLY A 18 -9.73 -13.02 0.12
CA GLY A 18 -10.23 -12.69 -1.23
C GLY A 18 -9.98 -11.25 -1.67
N LEU A 19 -9.69 -10.34 -0.72
CA LEU A 19 -9.42 -8.94 -1.01
C LEU A 19 -8.20 -8.79 -1.93
N GLY A 20 -7.12 -9.52 -1.65
CA GLY A 20 -5.90 -9.46 -2.47
C GLY A 20 -6.12 -9.87 -3.93
N ASP A 21 -7.02 -10.83 -4.18
CA ASP A 21 -7.36 -11.26 -5.54
C ASP A 21 -8.16 -10.17 -6.27
N MET A 22 -9.15 -9.58 -5.59
CA MET A 22 -9.98 -8.51 -6.13
C MET A 22 -9.15 -7.27 -6.49
N VAL A 23 -8.28 -6.80 -5.58
CA VAL A 23 -7.42 -5.62 -5.82
C VAL A 23 -6.54 -5.82 -7.04
N SER A 24 -5.93 -7.00 -7.15
CA SER A 24 -5.03 -7.33 -8.24
C SER A 24 -5.76 -7.47 -9.57
N PHE A 25 -6.96 -8.06 -9.55
CA PHE A 25 -7.83 -8.18 -10.72
C PHE A 25 -8.27 -6.80 -11.21
N LEU A 26 -8.89 -5.98 -10.35
CA LEU A 26 -9.37 -4.64 -10.72
C LEU A 26 -8.25 -3.75 -11.25
N ALA A 27 -7.07 -3.78 -10.64
CA ALA A 27 -5.95 -2.99 -11.12
C ALA A 27 -5.51 -3.38 -12.54
N LYS A 28 -5.52 -4.68 -12.87
CA LYS A 28 -5.22 -5.18 -14.23
C LYS A 28 -6.31 -4.78 -15.22
N GLU A 29 -7.59 -4.94 -14.85
CA GLU A 29 -8.72 -4.57 -15.69
C GLU A 29 -8.76 -3.06 -15.97
N TRP A 30 -8.57 -2.21 -14.97
CA TRP A 30 -8.49 -0.76 -15.19
C TRP A 30 -7.32 -0.36 -16.06
N LYS A 31 -6.18 -1.04 -15.95
CA LYS A 31 -5.05 -0.84 -16.87
C LYS A 31 -5.43 -1.21 -18.30
N ALA A 32 -6.11 -2.34 -18.49
CA ALA A 32 -6.59 -2.80 -19.80
C ALA A 32 -7.63 -1.83 -20.41
N LEU A 33 -8.44 -1.17 -19.58
CA LEU A 33 -9.38 -0.11 -19.97
C LEU A 33 -8.70 1.25 -20.25
N GLY A 34 -7.36 1.32 -20.22
CA GLY A 34 -6.61 2.54 -20.53
C GLY A 34 -6.50 3.53 -19.38
N HIS A 35 -6.81 3.13 -18.15
CA HIS A 35 -6.53 3.93 -16.96
C HIS A 35 -5.08 3.73 -16.49
N ASN A 36 -4.67 4.57 -15.54
CA ASN A 36 -3.36 4.51 -14.92
C ASN A 36 -3.47 4.14 -13.43
N PRO A 37 -3.77 2.87 -13.11
CA PRO A 37 -3.85 2.42 -11.73
C PRO A 37 -2.45 2.18 -11.15
N ILE A 38 -2.27 2.57 -9.89
CA ILE A 38 -1.15 2.17 -9.04
C ILE A 38 -1.70 1.50 -7.78
N ILE A 39 -0.98 0.52 -7.25
CA ILE A 39 -1.30 -0.09 -5.96
C ILE A 39 -0.33 0.44 -4.91
N VAL A 40 -0.86 0.88 -3.77
CA VAL A 40 -0.08 1.23 -2.59
C VAL A 40 -0.38 0.22 -1.48
N LEU A 41 0.66 -0.42 -0.98
CA LEU A 41 0.59 -1.56 -0.06
C LEU A 41 1.62 -1.40 1.06
N PRO A 42 1.39 -1.91 2.28
CA PRO A 42 2.46 -2.04 3.26
C PRO A 42 3.53 -3.03 2.80
N LYS A 43 4.81 -2.73 3.10
CA LYS A 43 5.90 -3.69 2.94
C LYS A 43 5.92 -4.64 4.13
N TYR A 44 5.12 -5.69 4.09
CA TYR A 44 5.17 -6.71 5.14
C TYR A 44 6.51 -7.44 5.17
N GLY A 45 6.96 -7.84 6.36
CA GLY A 45 8.25 -8.50 6.57
C GLY A 45 8.45 -9.80 5.76
N PHE A 46 7.36 -10.49 5.43
CA PHE A 46 7.38 -11.72 4.64
C PHE A 46 7.45 -11.50 3.12
N ILE A 47 7.35 -10.25 2.63
CA ILE A 47 7.41 -9.97 1.19
C ILE A 47 8.84 -10.19 0.68
N ASP A 48 9.00 -11.17 -0.19
CA ASP A 48 10.26 -11.42 -0.89
C ASP A 48 10.48 -10.37 -1.99
N ILE A 49 11.25 -9.33 -1.66
CA ILE A 49 11.56 -8.23 -2.58
C ILE A 49 12.34 -8.70 -3.81
N ASN A 50 13.20 -9.72 -3.69
CA ASN A 50 14.04 -10.18 -4.80
C ASN A 50 13.20 -10.97 -5.80
N LYS A 51 12.34 -11.87 -5.29
CA LYS A 51 11.39 -12.64 -6.11
C LYS A 51 10.48 -11.75 -6.94
N TYR A 52 9.99 -10.66 -6.35
CA TYR A 52 9.07 -9.74 -7.03
C TYR A 52 9.77 -8.54 -7.68
N GLY A 53 11.11 -8.45 -7.60
CA GLY A 53 11.89 -7.39 -8.23
C GLY A 53 11.66 -5.99 -7.67
N PHE A 54 11.24 -5.87 -6.40
CA PHE A 54 11.08 -4.59 -5.73
C PHE A 54 12.42 -3.93 -5.46
N ARG A 55 12.49 -2.61 -5.67
CA ARG A 55 13.68 -1.81 -5.45
C ARG A 55 13.36 -0.68 -4.48
N ASN A 56 14.30 -0.41 -3.57
CA ASN A 56 14.19 0.74 -2.70
C ASN A 56 14.44 2.01 -3.53
N THR A 57 13.55 2.99 -3.42
CA THR A 57 13.66 4.27 -4.16
C THR A 57 14.60 5.27 -3.49
N PHE A 58 15.09 4.95 -2.29
CA PHE A 58 15.83 5.82 -1.39
C PHE A 58 15.08 7.11 -1.00
N LYS A 59 13.77 7.15 -1.24
CA LYS A 59 12.88 8.23 -0.79
C LYS A 59 12.35 7.89 0.61
N THR A 60 12.45 8.87 1.50
CA THR A 60 11.81 8.83 2.82
C THR A 60 10.48 9.58 2.76
N LEU A 61 9.41 8.90 3.15
CA LEU A 61 8.09 9.49 3.38
C LEU A 61 8.04 10.02 4.81
N ILE A 62 7.51 11.23 4.99
CA ILE A 62 7.30 11.85 6.30
C ILE A 62 5.80 11.90 6.55
N VAL A 63 5.32 11.11 7.51
CA VAL A 63 3.89 10.94 7.79
C VAL A 63 3.57 11.58 9.13
N GLN A 64 2.73 12.62 9.13
CA GLN A 64 2.35 13.32 10.36
C GLN A 64 1.32 12.51 11.16
N MET A 65 1.69 12.06 12.34
CA MET A 65 0.87 11.28 13.27
C MET A 65 0.57 12.12 14.52
N GLY A 66 -0.47 12.97 14.42
CA GLY A 66 -0.82 13.90 15.50
C GLY A 66 0.27 14.98 15.69
N TYR A 67 0.93 14.95 16.84
CA TYR A 67 1.97 15.92 17.22
C TYR A 67 3.39 15.48 16.88
N TRP A 68 3.58 14.30 16.27
CA TRP A 68 4.90 13.81 15.84
C TRP A 68 4.87 13.37 14.38
N ASN A 69 6.05 13.12 13.82
CA ASN A 69 6.22 12.54 12.49
C ASN A 69 6.73 11.12 12.61
N GLU A 70 6.23 10.25 11.74
CA GLU A 70 6.75 8.92 11.50
C GLU A 70 7.35 8.86 10.09
N TYR A 71 8.29 7.95 9.89
CA TYR A 71 9.10 7.89 8.67
C TYR A 71 8.97 6.52 8.04
N ALA A 72 8.79 6.47 6.72
CA ALA A 72 8.78 5.23 5.97
C ALA A 72 9.69 5.30 4.75
N SER A 73 10.25 4.16 4.36
CA SER A 73 10.99 4.03 3.10
C SER A 73 10.02 3.60 1.99
N LEU A 74 10.16 4.21 0.81
CA LEU A 74 9.36 3.87 -0.35
C LEU A 74 10.08 2.85 -1.24
N TRP A 75 9.37 1.78 -1.58
CA TRP A 75 9.81 0.78 -2.55
C TRP A 75 8.90 0.79 -3.77
N GLU A 76 9.47 0.47 -4.92
CA GLU A 76 8.73 0.38 -6.17
C GLU A 76 8.94 -0.97 -6.86
N GLY A 77 7.92 -1.42 -7.56
CA GLY A 77 7.92 -2.64 -8.35
C GLY A 77 6.67 -2.71 -9.20
N LYS A 78 6.35 -3.92 -9.67
CA LYS A 78 5.16 -4.17 -10.48
C LYS A 78 4.41 -5.37 -9.95
N LEU A 79 3.12 -5.38 -10.22
CA LEU A 79 2.30 -6.55 -9.97
C LEU A 79 2.76 -7.68 -10.91
N PRO A 80 2.97 -8.91 -10.41
CA PRO A 80 3.42 -10.03 -11.23
C PRO A 80 2.53 -10.28 -12.46
N ASN A 81 3.20 -10.50 -13.59
CA ASN A 81 2.57 -10.68 -14.90
C ASN A 81 1.66 -9.51 -15.31
N SER A 82 1.98 -8.27 -14.92
CA SER A 82 1.35 -7.08 -15.46
C SER A 82 2.25 -5.84 -15.41
N GLU A 83 1.80 -4.78 -16.07
CA GLU A 83 2.45 -3.46 -16.09
C GLU A 83 1.88 -2.50 -15.03
N VAL A 84 1.15 -3.03 -14.04
CA VAL A 84 0.58 -2.22 -12.94
C VAL A 84 1.67 -1.91 -11.92
N PRO A 85 2.02 -0.63 -11.69
CA PRO A 85 2.99 -0.26 -10.66
C PRO A 85 2.47 -0.58 -9.26
N VAL A 86 3.36 -1.07 -8.41
CA VAL A 86 3.10 -1.31 -6.99
C VAL A 86 4.14 -0.56 -6.18
N TYR A 87 3.68 0.19 -5.19
CA TYR A 87 4.50 0.92 -4.24
C TYR A 87 4.33 0.34 -2.85
N LEU A 88 5.44 -0.06 -2.22
CA LEU A 88 5.43 -0.59 -0.86
C LEU A 88 5.90 0.48 0.13
N ILE A 89 5.15 0.62 1.22
CA ILE A 89 5.49 1.50 2.35
C ILE A 89 6.18 0.66 3.42
N GLU A 90 7.47 0.88 3.62
CA GLU A 90 8.25 0.21 4.66
C GLU A 90 8.23 1.01 5.96
N HIS A 91 7.68 0.40 7.00
CA HIS A 91 7.75 0.89 8.37
C HIS A 91 7.93 -0.31 9.31
N ASP A 92 9.15 -0.58 9.75
CA ASP A 92 9.49 -1.86 10.39
C ASP A 92 8.65 -2.17 11.63
N ILE A 93 8.43 -1.16 12.49
CA ILE A 93 7.62 -1.31 13.70
C ILE A 93 6.18 -1.76 13.37
N TYR A 94 5.65 -1.33 12.23
CA TYR A 94 4.28 -1.63 11.85
C TYR A 94 4.17 -2.85 10.96
N PHE A 95 4.99 -3.01 9.95
CA PHE A 95 4.75 -3.99 8.89
C PHE A 95 5.77 -5.13 8.87
N ASN A 96 6.92 -5.00 9.54
CA ASN A 96 7.87 -6.11 9.70
C ASN A 96 7.48 -7.03 10.86
N ARG A 97 6.26 -7.57 10.79
CA ARG A 97 5.63 -8.45 11.79
C ARG A 97 4.96 -9.63 11.08
N GLU A 98 4.55 -10.63 11.84
CA GLU A 98 3.88 -11.82 11.31
C GLU A 98 2.50 -11.47 10.73
N GLY A 99 2.18 -11.99 9.55
CA GLY A 99 0.88 -11.79 8.93
C GLY A 99 0.54 -10.32 8.60
N ILE A 100 -0.71 -10.12 8.15
CA ILE A 100 -1.20 -8.82 7.67
C ILE A 100 -1.93 -8.09 8.81
N TYR A 101 -2.95 -8.74 9.37
CA TYR A 101 -3.80 -8.22 10.44
C TYR A 101 -3.34 -8.64 11.85
N GLY A 102 -2.47 -9.65 11.92
CA GLY A 102 -2.10 -10.36 13.15
C GLY A 102 -1.41 -11.68 12.81
N GLY A 103 -0.92 -12.36 13.86
CA GLY A 103 -0.56 -13.78 13.82
C GLY A 103 -1.79 -14.61 14.24
N PRO A 104 -1.70 -15.41 15.32
CA PRO A 104 -2.86 -16.08 15.90
C PRO A 104 -3.93 -15.14 16.47
N ILE A 105 -3.54 -13.93 16.85
CA ILE A 105 -4.39 -12.88 17.41
C ILE A 105 -4.13 -11.60 16.63
N GLU A 106 -5.19 -10.79 16.46
CA GLU A 106 -5.12 -9.47 15.86
C GLU A 106 -4.15 -8.54 16.62
N TYR A 107 -3.46 -7.68 15.89
CA TYR A 107 -2.60 -6.68 16.52
C TYR A 107 -3.41 -5.58 17.19
N SER A 108 -3.10 -5.32 18.47
CA SER A 108 -3.78 -4.30 19.29
C SER A 108 -3.60 -2.88 18.77
N ASP A 109 -2.61 -2.64 17.91
CA ASP A 109 -2.28 -1.34 17.30
C ASP A 109 -2.70 -1.25 15.82
N ASN A 110 -3.60 -2.11 15.35
CA ASN A 110 -4.12 -2.07 13.98
C ASN A 110 -4.74 -0.71 13.63
N ASP A 111 -5.46 -0.10 14.56
CA ASP A 111 -5.99 1.25 14.43
C ASP A 111 -4.90 2.26 14.02
N ARG A 112 -3.78 2.30 14.75
CA ARG A 112 -2.68 3.22 14.50
C ARG A 112 -1.94 2.89 13.21
N ARG A 113 -1.67 1.62 12.95
CA ARG A 113 -0.97 1.14 11.73
C ARG A 113 -1.76 1.49 10.46
N PHE A 114 -3.08 1.37 10.52
CA PHE A 114 -3.95 1.66 9.38
C PHE A 114 -4.26 3.15 9.23
N ILE A 115 -4.32 3.93 10.32
CA ILE A 115 -4.27 5.40 10.23
C ILE A 115 -2.97 5.87 9.57
N PHE A 116 -1.83 5.28 9.97
CA PHE A 116 -0.55 5.58 9.35
C PHE A 116 -0.57 5.26 7.85
N LEU A 117 -1.04 4.07 7.46
CA LEU A 117 -1.18 3.68 6.06
C LEU A 117 -2.08 4.66 5.29
N SER A 118 -3.26 5.00 5.83
CA SER A 118 -4.20 5.95 5.24
C SER A 118 -3.61 7.34 5.02
N LYS A 119 -2.66 7.79 5.83
CA LYS A 119 -1.93 9.04 5.60
C LYS A 119 -0.77 8.85 4.62
N ALA A 120 -0.03 7.77 4.76
CA ALA A 120 1.15 7.48 3.98
C ALA A 120 0.87 7.36 2.47
N ILE A 121 -0.33 6.93 2.06
CA ILE A 121 -0.68 6.88 0.62
C ILE A 121 -0.58 8.24 -0.09
N PHE A 122 -0.86 9.35 0.62
CA PHE A 122 -0.74 10.70 0.06
C PHE A 122 0.72 11.11 -0.07
N GLU A 123 1.55 10.71 0.89
CA GLU A 123 3.00 10.90 0.84
C GLU A 123 3.62 10.11 -0.32
N VAL A 124 3.14 8.87 -0.58
CA VAL A 124 3.54 8.08 -1.75
C VAL A 124 3.21 8.85 -3.03
N ALA A 125 1.95 9.30 -3.18
CA ALA A 125 1.50 10.03 -4.37
C ALA A 125 2.38 11.27 -4.63
N ARG A 126 2.67 12.05 -3.59
CA ARG A 126 3.57 13.21 -3.68
C ARG A 126 5.00 12.82 -4.05
N ALA A 127 5.55 11.78 -3.43
CA ALA A 127 6.94 11.36 -3.61
C ALA A 127 7.25 10.88 -5.04
N ILE A 128 6.24 10.32 -5.73
CA ILE A 128 6.35 9.82 -7.11
C ILE A 128 5.78 10.78 -8.15
N GLY A 129 5.26 11.95 -7.74
CA GLY A 129 4.64 12.92 -8.65
C GLY A 129 3.34 12.42 -9.29
N PHE A 130 2.61 11.54 -8.61
CA PHE A 130 1.33 11.01 -9.08
C PHE A 130 0.19 11.82 -8.49
N SER A 131 -0.70 12.32 -9.34
CA SER A 131 -1.91 13.06 -8.96
C SER A 131 -3.13 12.18 -9.20
N PRO A 132 -3.66 11.49 -8.19
CA PRO A 132 -4.83 10.62 -8.35
C PRO A 132 -6.07 11.45 -8.69
N ASP A 133 -6.83 11.00 -9.69
CA ASP A 133 -8.22 11.45 -9.89
C ASP A 133 -9.16 10.74 -8.91
N ILE A 134 -8.80 9.50 -8.55
CA ILE A 134 -9.56 8.63 -7.66
C ILE A 134 -8.60 7.97 -6.67
N ILE A 135 -8.96 7.99 -5.39
CA ILE A 135 -8.38 7.11 -4.37
C ILE A 135 -9.40 6.01 -4.09
N HIS A 136 -9.03 4.77 -4.42
CA HIS A 136 -9.84 3.59 -4.16
C HIS A 136 -9.36 2.92 -2.87
N SER A 137 -10.05 3.24 -1.77
CA SER A 137 -9.72 2.77 -0.43
C SER A 137 -10.44 1.45 -0.13
N ASN A 138 -9.67 0.38 0.01
CA ASN A 138 -10.18 -0.95 0.33
C ASN A 138 -10.32 -1.16 1.84
N ASP A 139 -11.53 -1.52 2.26
CA ASP A 139 -11.93 -1.83 3.64
C ASP A 139 -11.60 -0.74 4.69
N TYR A 140 -11.93 -1.03 5.95
CA TYR A 140 -11.67 -0.11 7.07
C TYR A 140 -10.19 0.27 7.19
N HIS A 141 -9.28 -0.62 6.77
CA HIS A 141 -7.83 -0.44 6.84
C HIS A 141 -7.34 0.81 6.10
N THR A 142 -8.05 1.23 5.05
CA THR A 142 -7.68 2.42 4.29
C THR A 142 -8.80 3.45 4.22
N ALA A 143 -10.01 3.14 4.71
CA ALA A 143 -11.17 4.04 4.70
C ALA A 143 -10.89 5.42 5.31
N PHE A 144 -10.03 5.50 6.33
CA PHE A 144 -9.71 6.76 6.99
C PHE A 144 -9.00 7.78 6.07
N SER A 145 -8.44 7.32 4.94
CA SER A 145 -7.89 8.21 3.91
C SER A 145 -8.91 9.24 3.41
N MET A 146 -10.21 8.90 3.39
CA MET A 146 -11.26 9.82 2.96
C MET A 146 -11.40 11.04 3.88
N ALA A 147 -11.03 10.92 5.15
CA ALA A 147 -11.04 12.04 6.10
C ALA A 147 -9.84 12.98 5.95
N PHE A 148 -8.85 12.61 5.12
CA PHE A 148 -7.60 13.36 4.92
C PHE A 148 -7.50 14.01 3.53
N LEU A 149 -8.54 13.90 2.70
CA LEU A 149 -8.66 14.56 1.40
C LEU A 149 -8.85 16.08 1.53
#